data_AF-A0A1E3B7Y9-F1
#
_entry.id   AF-A0A1E3B7Y9-F1
#
_cell.length_a   1.000
_cell.length_b   1.000
_cell.length_c   1.000
_cell.angle_alpha   90.00
_cell.angle_beta   90.00
_cell.angle_gamma   90.00
#
_symmetry.space_group_name_H-M   'P 1'
#
loop_
_entity.id
_entity.type
_entity.pdbx_description
1 polymer ?
#
loop_
_entity_poly.entity_id
_entity_poly.type
_entity_poly.pdbx_seq_one_letter_code
_entity_poly.pdbx_strand_id
1 'polypeptide(L)'
;MPMIVNVSPIRAGGTSPFNGIDQFSDAGRRWIESRTGENLNLETLCALELPWANTNRLYTESSSPELPNRLVVEKYVEMYCSSLHIPVFPVISKSLFTITLDLAYGMPQAIGSASARSCVYAFFSVVTQFGFDDNMHGAMDCGSYASAAQSYMAQITQEMTLDGLQSLIMLIQFQYFLGDLQAATLSVSIATRLLYAFGAHTQSSNSQSYDKSIPECHLRDLFWLCYSFDKDICLRTGQPPSIQDICCDLTLPTGYAQLQDSNILRDTLSIDDHTLPLYPFDLRLSQIKSEAYQALYSASARRKTNTEILSSILKLDEALEQWRLSLHPDFRPTLWFSPETPVSAMNTQTTMLRLAYYHCVTIIHQASERCRFSQEHGPGHDGIRSSISLTINASRSTLSYLQTALPVVKGECFW
;
A
#
# COMPACT_ATOMS: atom_id res chain seq x y z
N MET A 1 3.59 -0.14 -10.77
CA MET A 1 5.08 -0.19 -10.64
C MET A 1 5.79 0.88 -9.75
N PRO A 2 5.14 1.84 -9.05
CA PRO A 2 5.83 2.75 -8.12
C PRO A 2 6.15 2.15 -6.75
N MET A 3 5.69 0.92 -6.45
CA MET A 3 6.04 0.22 -5.21
C MET A 3 7.56 -0.03 -5.06
N ILE A 4 8.29 -0.11 -6.18
CA ILE A 4 9.67 -0.63 -6.17
C ILE A 4 10.71 0.45 -6.43
N VAL A 5 10.36 1.52 -7.14
CA VAL A 5 11.32 2.60 -7.46
C VAL A 5 11.49 3.57 -6.29
N ASN A 6 10.51 3.66 -5.39
CA ASN A 6 10.62 4.47 -4.18
C ASN A 6 11.05 3.64 -2.96
N VAL A 7 12.18 2.92 -3.08
CA VAL A 7 12.97 2.54 -1.89
C VAL A 7 13.77 3.77 -1.52
N SER A 8 13.08 4.78 -0.97
CA SER A 8 13.78 5.85 -0.29
C SER A 8 14.56 5.20 0.86
N PRO A 9 15.88 5.44 1.01
CA PRO A 9 16.58 4.97 2.18
C PRO A 9 15.86 5.56 3.38
N ILE A 10 15.38 4.71 4.31
CA ILE A 10 14.73 5.09 5.56
C ILE A 10 15.55 6.23 6.18
N ARG A 11 15.11 7.48 6.00
CA ARG A 11 15.77 8.67 6.54
C ARG A 11 15.33 8.79 7.99
N ALA A 12 15.81 7.86 8.80
CA ALA A 12 15.76 7.97 10.23
C ALA A 12 16.61 9.21 10.59
N GLY A 13 15.96 10.33 10.94
CA GLY A 13 16.62 11.61 11.23
C GLY A 13 17.84 11.46 12.15
N GLY A 14 18.95 12.08 11.76
CA GLY A 14 20.25 11.96 12.42
C GLY A 14 21.01 10.70 11.98
N THR A 15 21.89 10.88 10.98
CA THR A 15 22.74 9.87 10.31
C THR A 15 22.00 8.85 9.44
N SER A 16 22.05 9.09 8.12
CA SER A 16 21.77 8.09 7.08
C SER A 16 22.44 6.75 7.42
N PRO A 17 21.74 5.60 7.46
CA PRO A 17 22.42 4.31 7.57
C PRO A 17 23.11 3.93 6.25
N PHE A 18 22.83 4.62 5.15
CA PHE A 18 23.66 4.54 3.96
C PHE A 18 24.83 5.52 4.08
N ASN A 19 25.99 4.98 4.47
CA ASN A 19 27.27 5.39 3.89
C ASN A 19 27.49 4.74 2.50
N GLY A 20 26.43 4.15 1.92
CA GLY A 20 26.38 3.86 0.50
C GLY A 20 26.11 5.18 -0.20
N ILE A 21 26.95 5.51 -1.16
CA ILE A 21 26.69 6.63 -2.03
C ILE A 21 25.26 6.48 -2.57
N ASP A 22 24.42 7.52 -2.44
CA ASP A 22 23.08 7.49 -3.03
C ASP A 22 23.23 7.04 -4.49
N GLN A 23 22.54 5.96 -4.87
CA GLN A 23 22.69 5.33 -6.19
C GLN A 23 22.41 6.35 -7.30
N PHE A 24 21.63 7.38 -6.99
CA PHE A 24 21.31 8.51 -7.87
C PHE A 24 22.22 9.72 -7.70
N SER A 25 23.10 9.75 -6.69
CA SER A 25 24.13 10.78 -6.57
C SER A 25 25.31 10.51 -7.51
N ASP A 26 26.05 11.55 -7.89
CA ASP A 26 27.16 11.46 -8.83
C ASP A 26 28.24 10.46 -8.44
N ALA A 27 28.53 10.36 -7.15
CA ALA A 27 29.53 9.41 -6.68
C ALA A 27 29.01 7.96 -6.78
N GLY A 28 27.69 7.74 -6.71
CA GLY A 28 27.06 6.43 -6.70
C GLY A 28 26.98 5.89 -8.11
N ARG A 29 26.61 6.78 -9.03
CA ARG A 29 26.71 6.57 -10.48
C ARG A 29 28.13 6.15 -10.89
N ARG A 30 29.15 6.92 -10.50
CA ARG A 30 30.55 6.58 -10.79
C ARG A 30 30.98 5.26 -10.16
N TRP A 31 30.49 4.95 -8.96
CA TRP A 31 30.78 3.67 -8.32
C TRP A 31 30.13 2.50 -9.08
N ILE A 32 28.86 2.60 -9.47
CA ILE A 32 28.17 1.56 -10.24
C ILE A 32 28.85 1.37 -11.59
N GLU A 33 29.17 2.45 -12.30
CA GLU A 33 29.89 2.41 -13.57
C GLU A 33 31.27 1.74 -13.40
N SER A 34 31.99 2.05 -12.31
CA SER A 34 33.29 1.40 -12.01
C SER A 34 33.20 -0.11 -11.72
N ARG A 35 32.01 -0.61 -11.35
CA ARG A 35 31.79 -2.02 -10.99
C ARG A 35 31.13 -2.83 -12.11
N THR A 36 30.33 -2.18 -12.94
CA THR A 36 29.53 -2.82 -13.99
C THR A 36 30.05 -2.55 -15.39
N GLY A 37 30.80 -1.45 -15.58
CA GLY A 37 31.18 -0.96 -16.91
C GLY A 37 30.05 -0.27 -17.68
N GLU A 38 28.86 -0.14 -17.08
CA GLU A 38 27.68 0.45 -17.71
C GLU A 38 27.37 1.83 -17.12
N ASN A 39 27.04 2.80 -17.98
CA ASN A 39 26.64 4.14 -17.57
C ASN A 39 25.12 4.19 -17.34
N LEU A 40 24.72 4.54 -16.11
CA LEU A 40 23.31 4.63 -15.70
C LEU A 40 22.65 5.88 -16.30
N ASN A 41 21.99 5.74 -17.45
CA ASN A 41 21.23 6.82 -18.06
C ASN A 41 19.87 7.02 -17.37
N LEU A 42 19.85 7.87 -16.35
CA LEU A 42 18.63 8.23 -15.64
C LEU A 42 17.63 9.01 -16.51
N GLU A 43 18.10 9.70 -17.55
CA GLU A 43 17.17 10.33 -18.51
C GLU A 43 16.37 9.27 -19.24
N THR A 44 16.93 8.08 -19.53
CA THR A 44 16.16 6.97 -20.12
C THR A 44 15.16 6.38 -19.12
N LEU A 45 15.53 6.27 -17.84
CA LEU A 45 14.62 5.80 -16.78
C LEU A 45 13.48 6.79 -16.48
N CYS A 46 13.76 8.09 -16.57
CA CYS A 46 12.77 9.17 -16.43
C CYS A 46 11.99 9.47 -17.73
N ALA A 47 12.55 9.13 -18.89
CA ALA A 47 11.92 9.28 -20.22
C ALA A 47 11.09 8.06 -20.63
N LEU A 48 11.17 6.95 -19.89
CA LEU A 48 10.02 6.05 -19.82
C LEU A 48 8.87 6.94 -19.34
N GLU A 49 7.89 7.22 -20.21
CA GLU A 49 6.69 8.04 -19.97
C GLU A 49 5.78 7.40 -18.90
N LEU A 50 6.37 7.04 -17.77
CA LEU A 50 5.74 6.37 -16.67
C LEU A 50 4.99 7.45 -15.90
N PRO A 51 3.68 7.30 -15.68
CA PRO A 51 2.84 8.33 -15.04
C PRO A 51 3.40 8.83 -13.70
N TRP A 52 4.18 8.01 -13.00
CA TRP A 52 4.80 8.30 -11.71
C TRP A 52 6.15 9.05 -11.78
N ALA A 53 6.78 9.16 -12.95
CA ALA A 53 8.07 9.87 -13.11
C ALA A 53 7.91 11.39 -13.02
N ASN A 54 6.68 11.91 -13.18
CA ASN A 54 6.40 13.34 -13.12
C ASN A 54 5.08 13.63 -12.39
N THR A 55 5.03 13.27 -11.10
CA THR A 55 3.87 13.52 -10.23
C THR A 55 3.43 14.98 -10.24
N ASN A 56 4.38 15.93 -10.36
CA ASN A 56 4.08 17.36 -10.47
C ASN A 56 3.20 17.71 -11.67
N ARG A 57 3.35 17.05 -12.83
CA ARG A 57 2.52 17.30 -14.02
C ARG A 57 1.04 16.98 -13.79
N LEU A 58 0.74 15.96 -12.97
CA LEU A 58 -0.63 15.56 -12.65
C LEU A 58 -1.38 16.61 -11.80
N TYR A 59 -0.65 17.47 -11.08
CA TYR A 59 -1.21 18.52 -10.22
C TYR A 59 -1.13 19.94 -10.82
N THR A 60 -0.32 20.18 -11.86
CA THR A 60 -0.04 21.55 -12.36
C THR A 60 -0.92 22.01 -13.52
N GLU A 61 -1.59 21.11 -14.23
CA GLU A 61 -2.50 21.46 -15.33
C GLU A 61 -3.89 20.86 -15.08
N SER A 62 -4.86 21.64 -14.59
CA SER A 62 -6.28 21.47 -14.98
C SER A 62 -7.18 22.53 -14.33
N SER A 63 -8.06 23.11 -15.13
CA SER A 63 -9.34 23.66 -14.66
C SER A 63 -10.05 22.57 -13.85
N SER A 64 -10.64 22.94 -12.70
CA SER A 64 -11.39 21.97 -11.89
C SER A 64 -12.46 21.29 -12.76
N PRO A 65 -12.41 19.95 -12.92
CA PRO A 65 -13.41 19.24 -13.69
C PRO A 65 -14.80 19.52 -13.11
N GLU A 66 -15.80 19.62 -13.97
CA GLU A 66 -17.19 19.54 -13.52
C GLU A 66 -17.47 18.13 -12.98
N LEU A 67 -18.41 18.03 -12.05
CA LEU A 67 -18.82 16.75 -11.50
C LEU A 67 -19.36 15.88 -12.65
N PRO A 68 -18.91 14.62 -12.80
CA PRO A 68 -19.41 13.74 -13.85
C PRO A 68 -20.94 13.62 -13.82
N ASN A 69 -21.58 13.15 -14.90
CA ASN A 69 -23.03 12.94 -14.85
C ASN A 69 -23.39 11.84 -13.82
N ARG A 70 -24.47 11.99 -13.06
CA ARG A 70 -24.86 11.00 -12.05
C ARG A 70 -25.04 9.58 -12.62
N LEU A 71 -25.72 9.44 -13.77
CA LEU A 71 -25.97 8.13 -14.40
C LEU A 71 -24.67 7.43 -14.79
N VAL A 72 -23.68 8.24 -15.14
CA VAL A 72 -22.33 7.81 -15.46
C VAL A 72 -21.64 7.26 -14.22
N VAL A 73 -21.71 7.99 -13.10
CA VAL A 73 -21.12 7.53 -11.83
C VAL A 73 -21.77 6.23 -11.38
N GLU A 74 -23.09 6.13 -11.46
CA GLU A 74 -23.84 4.91 -11.12
C GLU A 74 -23.40 3.70 -11.96
N LYS A 75 -23.17 3.88 -13.27
CA LYS A 75 -22.63 2.82 -14.14
C LYS A 75 -21.24 2.37 -13.69
N TYR A 76 -20.35 3.31 -13.37
CA TYR A 76 -18.99 2.98 -12.91
C TYR A 76 -18.99 2.33 -11.53
N VAL A 77 -19.88 2.72 -10.63
CA VAL A 77 -20.08 2.06 -9.34
C VAL A 77 -20.51 0.61 -9.56
N GLU A 78 -21.46 0.35 -10.46
CA GLU A 78 -21.88 -1.01 -10.80
C GLU A 78 -20.72 -1.85 -11.36
N MET A 79 -19.97 -1.29 -12.31
CA MET A 79 -18.79 -1.95 -12.90
C MET A 79 -17.73 -2.25 -11.84
N TYR A 80 -17.44 -1.29 -10.95
CA TYR A 80 -16.46 -1.44 -9.89
C TYR A 80 -16.88 -2.53 -8.89
N CYS A 81 -18.12 -2.49 -8.41
CA CYS A 81 -18.67 -3.47 -7.48
C CYS A 81 -18.79 -4.87 -8.08
N SER A 82 -18.88 -4.99 -9.41
CA SER A 82 -18.89 -6.27 -10.12
C SER A 82 -17.49 -6.78 -10.49
N SER A 83 -16.45 -5.99 -10.25
CA SER A 83 -15.08 -6.32 -10.64
C SER A 83 -14.28 -7.00 -9.52
N LEU A 84 -13.16 -7.62 -9.88
CA LEU A 84 -12.22 -8.20 -8.91
C LEU A 84 -11.50 -7.15 -8.05
N HIS A 85 -11.69 -5.86 -8.31
CA HIS A 85 -11.06 -4.79 -7.53
C HIS A 85 -11.73 -4.58 -6.17
N ILE A 86 -13.05 -4.71 -6.06
CA ILE A 86 -13.75 -4.37 -4.81
C ILE A 86 -13.39 -5.26 -3.61
N PRO A 87 -13.12 -6.57 -3.73
CA PRO A 87 -12.60 -7.32 -2.58
C PRO A 87 -11.19 -6.86 -2.19
N VAL A 88 -10.37 -6.40 -3.14
CA VAL A 88 -9.02 -5.89 -2.85
C VAL A 88 -9.07 -4.49 -2.25
N PHE A 89 -9.91 -3.61 -2.79
CA PHE A 89 -10.04 -2.21 -2.39
C PHE A 89 -11.50 -1.94 -2.01
N PRO A 90 -11.93 -2.27 -0.77
CA PRO A 90 -13.31 -2.04 -0.34
C PRO A 90 -13.58 -0.56 0.00
N VAL A 91 -13.23 0.37 -0.89
CA VAL A 91 -13.32 1.83 -0.69
C VAL A 91 -14.73 2.38 -0.75
N ILE A 92 -15.66 1.63 -1.34
CA ILE A 92 -17.09 1.96 -1.38
C ILE A 92 -17.95 0.74 -1.02
N SER A 93 -19.12 1.00 -0.47
CA SER A 93 -20.22 0.04 -0.32
C SER A 93 -21.35 0.44 -1.26
N LYS A 94 -21.80 -0.48 -2.12
CA LYS A 94 -22.78 -0.17 -3.18
C LYS A 94 -24.07 0.43 -2.61
N SER A 95 -24.58 -0.15 -1.52
CA SER A 95 -25.79 0.28 -0.85
C SER A 95 -25.64 1.66 -0.20
N LEU A 96 -24.51 1.90 0.48
CA LEU A 96 -24.24 3.18 1.13
C LEU A 96 -23.91 4.30 0.13
N PHE A 97 -23.26 3.98 -0.99
CA PHE A 97 -22.82 4.97 -1.98
C PHE A 97 -23.99 5.68 -2.66
N THR A 98 -25.19 5.11 -2.65
CA THR A 98 -26.39 5.81 -3.13
C THR A 98 -26.65 7.10 -2.33
N ILE A 99 -26.41 7.06 -1.01
CA ILE A 99 -26.53 8.23 -0.12
C ILE A 99 -25.47 9.28 -0.46
N THR A 100 -24.24 8.84 -0.73
CA THR A 100 -23.15 9.71 -1.22
C THR A 100 -23.55 10.44 -2.50
N LEU A 101 -24.16 9.73 -3.46
CA LEU A 101 -24.63 10.34 -4.71
C LEU A 101 -25.77 11.33 -4.48
N ASP A 102 -26.74 11.01 -3.63
CA ASP A 102 -27.82 11.94 -3.31
C ASP A 102 -27.30 13.24 -2.69
N LEU A 103 -26.28 13.17 -1.84
CA LEU A 103 -25.62 14.35 -1.25
C LEU A 103 -24.75 15.13 -2.23
N ALA A 104 -24.02 14.44 -3.12
CA ALA A 104 -23.11 15.07 -4.08
C ALA A 104 -23.85 15.87 -5.17
N TYR A 105 -24.96 15.31 -5.66
CA TYR A 105 -25.81 15.89 -6.72
C TYR A 105 -27.00 16.68 -6.20
N GLY A 106 -27.23 16.67 -4.88
CA GLY A 106 -28.29 17.43 -4.21
C GLY A 106 -27.95 18.90 -4.00
N MET A 107 -28.46 19.48 -2.91
CA MET A 107 -28.29 20.90 -2.60
C MET A 107 -26.82 21.24 -2.29
N PRO A 108 -26.16 22.18 -3.01
CA PRO A 108 -24.72 22.46 -2.89
C PRO A 108 -24.22 22.93 -1.52
N GLN A 109 -25.12 23.29 -0.59
CA GLN A 109 -24.80 23.83 0.74
C GLN A 109 -25.24 22.91 1.88
N ALA A 110 -25.71 21.69 1.57
CA ALA A 110 -25.99 20.71 2.60
C ALA A 110 -24.69 20.29 3.31
N ILE A 111 -24.74 20.10 4.63
CA ILE A 111 -23.63 19.57 5.42
C ILE A 111 -23.22 18.21 4.83
N GLY A 112 -21.94 18.02 4.52
CA GLY A 112 -21.42 16.79 3.92
C GLY A 112 -21.44 16.80 2.39
N SER A 113 -22.09 17.76 1.73
CA SER A 113 -22.14 17.82 0.25
C SER A 113 -20.73 18.03 -0.35
N ALA A 114 -19.87 18.78 0.34
CA ALA A 114 -18.48 18.98 -0.08
C ALA A 114 -17.68 17.66 -0.01
N SER A 115 -17.79 16.94 1.10
CA SER A 115 -17.18 15.61 1.26
C SER A 115 -17.72 14.60 0.24
N ALA A 116 -19.02 14.58 -0.01
CA ALA A 116 -19.65 13.69 -0.99
C ALA A 116 -19.17 13.96 -2.43
N ARG A 117 -19.05 15.24 -2.82
CA ARG A 117 -18.46 15.61 -4.12
C ARG A 117 -17.00 15.20 -4.23
N SER A 118 -16.22 15.40 -3.18
CA SER A 118 -14.83 14.93 -3.12
C SER A 118 -14.75 13.42 -3.28
N CYS A 119 -15.64 12.67 -2.63
CA CYS A 119 -15.73 11.22 -2.74
C CYS A 119 -16.00 10.76 -4.18
N VAL A 120 -16.91 11.42 -4.90
CA VAL A 120 -17.17 11.14 -6.32
C VAL A 120 -15.94 11.41 -7.19
N TYR A 121 -15.26 12.54 -6.99
CA TYR A 121 -14.02 12.82 -7.74
C TYR A 121 -12.91 11.81 -7.44
N ALA A 122 -12.70 11.45 -6.17
CA ALA A 122 -11.71 10.45 -5.77
C ALA A 122 -12.05 9.04 -6.29
N PHE A 123 -13.34 8.71 -6.39
CA PHE A 123 -13.77 7.47 -7.03
C PHE A 123 -13.40 7.46 -8.52
N PHE A 124 -13.61 8.59 -9.22
CA PHE A 124 -13.23 8.73 -10.63
C PHE A 124 -11.72 8.64 -10.85
N SER A 125 -10.90 9.20 -9.96
CA SER A 125 -9.44 9.03 -10.08
C SER A 125 -9.02 7.57 -9.96
N VAL A 126 -9.66 6.80 -9.07
CA VAL A 126 -9.38 5.36 -8.87
C VAL A 126 -9.82 4.52 -10.07
N VAL A 127 -11.06 4.66 -10.56
CA VAL A 127 -11.54 3.85 -11.69
C VAL A 127 -10.78 4.16 -12.98
N THR A 128 -10.41 5.43 -13.21
CA THR A 128 -9.54 5.80 -14.34
C THR A 128 -8.13 5.24 -14.16
N GLN A 129 -7.55 5.29 -12.95
CA GLN A 129 -6.25 4.68 -12.65
C GLN A 129 -6.25 3.16 -12.89
N PHE A 130 -7.39 2.50 -12.65
CA PHE A 130 -7.59 1.08 -12.92
C PHE A 130 -7.92 0.75 -14.38
N GLY A 131 -7.96 1.76 -15.26
CA GLY A 131 -8.21 1.53 -16.69
C GLY A 131 -9.64 1.09 -17.00
N PHE A 132 -10.62 1.46 -16.17
CA PHE A 132 -12.04 1.37 -16.54
C PHE A 132 -12.32 2.43 -17.62
N ASP A 133 -11.87 2.21 -18.84
CA ASP A 133 -12.09 3.14 -19.95
C ASP A 133 -13.10 2.55 -20.95
N ASP A 134 -14.25 3.22 -21.08
CA ASP A 134 -15.29 2.91 -22.07
C ASP A 134 -15.45 4.07 -23.08
N ASN A 135 -14.48 5.01 -23.14
CA ASN A 135 -14.55 6.26 -23.93
C ASN A 135 -15.76 7.17 -23.59
N MET A 136 -16.44 6.96 -22.46
CA MET A 136 -17.73 7.60 -22.14
C MET A 136 -17.60 8.97 -21.44
N HIS A 137 -16.47 9.23 -20.78
CA HIS A 137 -16.20 10.50 -20.10
C HIS A 137 -14.99 11.09 -20.78
N GLY A 138 -15.18 12.24 -21.45
CA GLY A 138 -14.14 12.88 -22.26
C GLY A 138 -12.80 12.87 -21.52
N ALA A 139 -11.72 12.64 -22.28
CA ALA A 139 -10.36 12.26 -21.88
C ALA A 139 -9.71 13.10 -20.77
N MET A 140 -10.32 13.18 -19.59
CA MET A 140 -9.75 13.79 -18.40
C MET A 140 -8.92 12.74 -17.68
N ASP A 141 -7.69 13.13 -17.39
CA ASP A 141 -6.74 12.26 -16.73
C ASP A 141 -7.14 12.04 -15.26
N CYS A 142 -6.76 10.86 -14.74
CA CYS A 142 -6.94 10.48 -13.35
C CYS A 142 -6.38 11.53 -12.36
N GLY A 143 -5.30 12.23 -12.73
CA GLY A 143 -4.71 13.33 -11.97
C GLY A 143 -5.66 14.52 -11.75
N SER A 144 -6.44 14.90 -12.76
CA SER A 144 -7.39 16.02 -12.66
C SER A 144 -8.49 15.73 -11.65
N TYR A 145 -9.02 14.51 -11.64
CA TYR A 145 -10.02 14.08 -10.66
C TYR A 145 -9.45 14.01 -9.24
N ALA A 146 -8.22 13.48 -9.07
CA ALA A 146 -7.55 13.46 -7.77
C ALA A 146 -7.30 14.88 -7.24
N SER A 147 -6.85 15.80 -8.09
CA SER A 147 -6.66 17.22 -7.76
C SER A 147 -7.98 17.88 -7.34
N ALA A 148 -9.06 17.62 -8.07
CA ALA A 148 -10.40 18.09 -7.71
C ALA A 148 -10.85 17.58 -6.34
N ALA A 149 -10.68 16.29 -6.05
CA ALA A 149 -10.99 15.73 -4.75
C ALA A 149 -10.14 16.36 -3.63
N GLN A 150 -8.84 16.55 -3.86
CA GLN A 150 -7.91 17.16 -2.92
C GLN A 150 -8.25 18.63 -2.62
N SER A 151 -8.86 19.36 -3.55
CA SER A 151 -9.28 20.75 -3.33
C SER A 151 -10.33 20.91 -2.20
N TYR A 152 -11.02 19.82 -1.83
CA TYR A 152 -11.99 19.77 -0.73
C TYR A 152 -11.40 19.39 0.63
N MET A 153 -10.07 19.27 0.76
CA MET A 153 -9.41 18.79 1.98
C MET A 153 -9.84 19.56 3.23
N ALA A 154 -9.96 20.89 3.15
CA ALA A 154 -10.38 21.72 4.27
C ALA A 154 -11.81 21.38 4.72
N GLN A 155 -12.73 21.22 3.77
CA GLN A 155 -14.13 20.87 4.03
C GLN A 155 -14.23 19.45 4.61
N ILE A 156 -13.49 18.47 4.07
CA ILE A 156 -13.44 17.11 4.62
C ILE A 156 -13.02 17.13 6.08
N THR A 157 -11.98 17.89 6.43
CA THR A 157 -11.50 18.00 7.81
C THR A 157 -12.48 18.69 8.75
N GLN A 158 -13.35 19.57 8.23
CA GLN A 158 -14.39 20.25 9.02
C GLN A 158 -15.64 19.39 9.18
N GLU A 159 -16.08 18.72 8.11
CA GLU A 159 -17.32 17.94 8.09
C GLU A 159 -17.15 16.56 8.76
N MET A 160 -15.96 15.96 8.66
CA MET A 160 -15.63 14.63 9.22
C MET A 160 -16.73 13.60 8.95
N THR A 161 -17.09 13.40 7.67
CA THR A 161 -18.13 12.47 7.22
C THR A 161 -17.53 11.16 6.69
N LEU A 162 -18.36 10.12 6.56
CA LEU A 162 -17.97 8.86 5.93
C LEU A 162 -17.50 9.08 4.48
N ASP A 163 -18.19 9.94 3.73
CA ASP A 163 -17.81 10.30 2.36
C ASP A 163 -16.42 10.94 2.30
N GLY A 164 -16.12 11.81 3.27
CA GLY A 164 -14.81 12.45 3.40
C GLY A 164 -13.71 11.44 3.70
N LEU A 165 -13.98 10.45 4.57
CA LEU A 165 -13.06 9.35 4.84
C LEU A 165 -12.83 8.47 3.61
N GLN A 166 -13.89 8.10 2.89
CA GLN A 166 -13.78 7.31 1.65
C GLN A 166 -12.96 8.07 0.60
N SER A 167 -13.20 9.38 0.44
CA SER A 167 -12.40 10.24 -0.44
C SER A 167 -10.91 10.20 -0.07
N LEU A 168 -10.57 10.38 1.21
CA LEU A 168 -9.19 10.33 1.68
C LEU A 168 -8.53 8.98 1.40
N ILE A 169 -9.23 7.87 1.61
CA ILE A 169 -8.68 6.53 1.38
C ILE A 169 -8.43 6.27 -0.12
N MET A 170 -9.34 6.72 -0.98
CA MET A 170 -9.14 6.66 -2.44
C MET A 170 -7.97 7.55 -2.89
N LEU A 171 -7.78 8.73 -2.28
CA LEU A 171 -6.61 9.59 -2.50
C LEU A 171 -5.30 8.94 -2.04
N ILE A 172 -5.29 8.29 -0.86
CA ILE A 172 -4.13 7.54 -0.36
C ILE A 172 -3.73 6.47 -1.37
N GLN A 173 -4.71 5.69 -1.84
CA GLN A 173 -4.50 4.64 -2.83
C GLN A 173 -3.91 5.22 -4.13
N PHE A 174 -4.52 6.29 -4.65
CA PHE A 174 -4.06 6.96 -5.87
C PHE A 174 -2.61 7.45 -5.74
N GLN A 175 -2.30 8.19 -4.67
CA GLN A 175 -0.98 8.75 -4.38
C GLN A 175 0.07 7.65 -4.19
N TYR A 176 -0.29 6.57 -3.47
CA TYR A 176 0.57 5.41 -3.28
C TYR A 176 0.94 4.74 -4.61
N PHE A 177 -0.05 4.52 -5.48
CA PHE A 177 0.14 3.94 -6.82
C PHE A 177 0.69 4.91 -7.86
N LEU A 178 0.93 6.18 -7.50
CA LEU A 178 1.77 7.10 -8.27
C LEU A 178 3.16 7.26 -7.66
N GLY A 179 3.43 6.65 -6.51
CA GLY A 179 4.70 6.78 -5.81
C GLY A 179 4.88 8.10 -5.08
N ASP A 180 3.85 8.94 -4.98
CA ASP A 180 3.84 10.16 -4.16
C ASP A 180 3.56 9.82 -2.69
N LEU A 181 4.55 9.19 -2.05
CA LEU A 181 4.41 8.70 -0.68
C LEU A 181 4.30 9.82 0.35
N GLN A 182 4.78 11.03 0.04
CA GLN A 182 4.65 12.17 0.95
C GLN A 182 3.20 12.65 1.00
N ALA A 183 2.56 12.81 -0.16
CA ALA A 183 1.14 13.14 -0.21
C ALA A 183 0.30 12.03 0.45
N ALA A 184 0.63 10.76 0.16
CA ALA A 184 -0.04 9.62 0.78
C ALA A 184 0.08 9.62 2.31
N THR A 185 1.27 9.89 2.89
CA THR A 185 1.44 9.99 4.35
C THR A 185 0.56 11.08 4.96
N LEU A 186 0.45 12.25 4.31
CA LEU A 186 -0.40 13.33 4.80
C LEU A 186 -1.88 12.92 4.78
N SER A 187 -2.33 12.34 3.67
CA SER A 187 -3.71 11.84 3.54
C SER A 187 -4.01 10.75 4.58
N VAL A 188 -3.08 9.81 4.83
CA VAL A 188 -3.17 8.80 5.89
C VAL A 188 -3.32 9.45 7.27
N SER A 189 -2.54 10.50 7.56
CA SER A 189 -2.61 11.20 8.85
C SER A 189 -4.00 11.79 9.10
N ILE A 190 -4.61 12.39 8.06
CA ILE A 190 -5.96 12.96 8.14
C ILE A 190 -7.01 11.84 8.26
N ALA A 191 -6.93 10.82 7.40
CA ALA A 191 -7.85 9.67 7.43
C ALA A 191 -7.84 8.98 8.81
N THR A 192 -6.66 8.82 9.41
CA THR A 192 -6.49 8.27 10.75
C THR A 192 -7.29 9.04 11.80
N ARG A 193 -7.32 10.38 11.74
CA ARG A 193 -8.12 11.20 12.66
C ARG A 193 -9.62 10.97 12.49
N LEU A 194 -10.10 10.80 11.26
CA LEU A 194 -11.50 10.46 10.99
C LEU A 194 -11.83 9.04 11.47
N LEU A 195 -10.98 8.05 11.20
CA LEU A 195 -11.14 6.67 11.67
C LEU A 195 -11.25 6.58 13.20
N TYR A 196 -10.43 7.37 13.92
CA TYR A 196 -10.55 7.46 15.38
C TYR A 196 -11.83 8.15 15.83
N ALA A 197 -12.25 9.24 15.16
CA ALA A 197 -13.50 9.93 15.47
C ALA A 197 -14.74 9.03 15.26
N PHE A 198 -14.71 8.15 14.25
CA PHE A 198 -15.77 7.17 14.00
C PHE A 198 -15.69 5.91 14.86
N GLY A 199 -14.62 5.73 15.65
CA GLY A 199 -14.43 4.48 16.41
C GLY A 199 -14.08 3.26 15.55
N ALA A 200 -13.71 3.43 14.27
CA ALA A 200 -13.44 2.32 13.35
C ALA A 200 -12.25 1.43 13.75
N HIS A 201 -11.39 1.95 14.64
CA HIS A 201 -10.23 1.27 15.20
C HIS A 201 -10.60 0.20 16.25
N THR A 202 -11.83 0.19 16.78
CA THR A 202 -12.32 -0.85 17.69
C THR A 202 -13.28 -1.80 16.98
N GLN A 203 -13.42 -3.03 17.49
CA GLN A 203 -14.45 -3.94 17.02
C GLN A 203 -15.81 -3.55 17.61
N SER A 204 -16.84 -3.48 16.77
CA SER A 204 -18.22 -3.26 17.22
C SER A 204 -18.70 -4.44 18.08
N SER A 205 -19.30 -4.16 19.23
CA SER A 205 -19.81 -5.16 20.18
C SER A 205 -21.01 -5.96 19.66
N ASN A 206 -21.68 -5.47 18.60
CA ASN A 206 -22.81 -6.14 17.98
C ASN A 206 -22.31 -7.08 16.87
N SER A 207 -21.73 -8.21 17.26
CA SER A 207 -21.20 -9.24 16.36
C SER A 207 -22.34 -9.97 15.63
N GLN A 208 -22.94 -9.32 14.64
CA GLN A 208 -23.69 -9.99 13.57
C GLN A 208 -22.71 -10.55 12.52
N SER A 209 -23.20 -11.39 11.61
CA SER A 209 -22.46 -11.79 10.41
C SER A 209 -22.00 -10.56 9.63
N TYR A 210 -20.80 -10.61 9.02
CA TYR A 210 -20.27 -9.52 8.21
C TYR A 210 -21.24 -9.13 7.08
N ASP A 211 -21.50 -7.83 6.96
CA ASP A 211 -22.35 -7.26 5.91
C ASP A 211 -21.86 -5.83 5.58
N LYS A 212 -21.32 -5.64 4.39
CA LYS A 212 -20.76 -4.36 3.91
C LYS A 212 -21.82 -3.27 3.74
N SER A 213 -23.10 -3.62 3.70
CA SER A 213 -24.19 -2.63 3.70
C SER A 213 -24.35 -1.94 5.07
N ILE A 214 -23.81 -2.53 6.13
CA ILE A 214 -23.81 -1.96 7.48
C ILE A 214 -22.65 -0.95 7.60
N PRO A 215 -22.92 0.33 7.96
CA PRO A 215 -21.89 1.36 8.07
C PRO A 215 -20.70 1.00 8.96
N GLU A 216 -20.93 0.30 10.07
CA GLU A 216 -19.88 -0.14 11.00
C GLU A 216 -18.93 -1.16 10.37
N CYS A 217 -19.46 -2.11 9.58
CA CYS A 217 -18.65 -3.07 8.83
C CYS A 217 -17.83 -2.36 7.74
N HIS A 218 -18.46 -1.43 7.01
CA HIS A 218 -17.75 -0.65 5.99
C HIS A 218 -16.64 0.24 6.59
N LEU A 219 -16.90 0.90 7.72
CA LEU A 219 -15.90 1.67 8.47
C LEU A 219 -14.72 0.78 8.91
N ARG A 220 -15.00 -0.45 9.31
CA ARG A 220 -13.96 -1.42 9.69
C ARG A 220 -13.12 -1.85 8.49
N ASP A 221 -13.72 -2.00 7.31
CA ASP A 221 -12.98 -2.26 6.07
C ASP A 221 -12.05 -1.09 5.70
N LEU A 222 -12.56 0.14 5.81
CA LEU A 222 -11.78 1.35 5.58
C LEU A 222 -10.63 1.48 6.59
N PHE A 223 -10.84 1.10 7.86
CA PHE A 223 -9.78 1.03 8.86
C PHE A 223 -8.65 0.08 8.44
N TRP A 224 -8.97 -1.15 8.06
CA TRP A 224 -7.98 -2.16 7.67
C TRP A 224 -7.20 -1.78 6.41
N LEU A 225 -7.89 -1.16 5.45
CA LEU A 225 -7.26 -0.63 4.24
C LEU A 225 -6.26 0.49 4.58
N CYS A 226 -6.69 1.48 5.37
CA CYS A 226 -5.83 2.58 5.81
C CYS A 226 -4.66 2.09 6.69
N TYR A 227 -4.91 1.13 7.58
CA TYR A 227 -3.88 0.50 8.41
C TYR A 227 -2.78 -0.11 7.55
N SER A 228 -3.16 -0.88 6.53
CA SER A 228 -2.20 -1.56 5.67
C SER A 228 -1.35 -0.58 4.86
N PHE A 229 -1.96 0.50 4.33
CA PHE A 229 -1.20 1.58 3.67
C PHE A 229 -0.26 2.29 4.64
N ASP A 230 -0.72 2.65 5.85
CA ASP A 230 0.10 3.33 6.86
C ASP A 230 1.36 2.52 7.20
N LYS A 231 1.22 1.21 7.47
CA LYS A 231 2.36 0.35 7.81
C LYS A 231 3.35 0.18 6.67
N ASP A 232 2.86 0.09 5.44
CA ASP A 232 3.72 -0.01 4.28
C ASP A 232 4.46 1.31 3.99
N ILE A 233 3.73 2.44 3.95
CA ILE A 233 4.29 3.77 3.71
C ILE A 233 5.33 4.14 4.78
N CYS A 234 5.04 3.84 6.05
CA CYS A 234 5.95 4.06 7.17
C CYS A 234 7.33 3.40 6.95
N LEU A 235 7.35 2.15 6.50
CA LEU A 235 8.59 1.42 6.25
C LEU A 235 9.33 1.92 5.01
N ARG A 236 8.60 2.36 3.97
CA ARG A 236 9.19 2.89 2.74
C ARG A 236 9.75 4.30 2.89
N THR A 237 9.14 5.12 3.73
CA THR A 237 9.56 6.51 3.97
C THR A 237 10.49 6.66 5.18
N GLY A 238 10.43 5.70 6.12
CA GLY A 238 11.07 5.79 7.43
C GLY A 238 10.40 6.74 8.41
N GLN A 239 9.26 7.34 8.04
CA GLN A 239 8.47 8.19 8.93
C GLN A 239 7.68 7.33 9.94
N PRO A 240 7.36 7.83 11.14
CA PRO A 240 6.51 7.11 12.08
C PRO A 240 5.11 6.82 11.50
N PRO A 241 4.50 5.67 11.85
CA PRO A 241 3.14 5.35 11.43
C PRO A 241 2.14 6.29 12.12
N SER A 242 1.07 6.65 11.42
CA SER A 242 -0.02 7.47 11.96
C SER A 242 -0.92 6.67 12.89
N ILE A 243 -1.14 5.39 12.56
CA ILE A 243 -1.97 4.48 13.35
C ILE A 243 -1.09 3.77 14.37
N GLN A 244 -1.45 3.90 15.65
CA GLN A 244 -0.74 3.27 16.76
C GLN A 244 -1.47 2.01 17.18
N ASP A 245 -0.78 0.86 17.10
CA ASP A 245 -1.37 -0.45 17.35
C ASP A 245 -1.97 -0.58 18.75
N ILE A 246 -1.34 0.03 19.75
CA ILE A 246 -1.81 0.02 21.15
C ILE A 246 -3.17 0.69 21.33
N CYS A 247 -3.55 1.56 20.40
CA CYS A 247 -4.84 2.25 20.42
C CYS A 247 -5.91 1.50 19.62
N CYS A 248 -5.60 0.37 18.99
CA CYS A 248 -6.48 -0.31 18.05
C CYS A 248 -6.81 -1.72 18.51
N ASP A 249 -8.03 -2.15 18.22
CA ASP A 249 -8.35 -3.57 18.17
C ASP A 249 -7.86 -4.10 16.82
N LEU A 250 -6.88 -5.01 16.84
CA LEU A 250 -6.30 -5.63 15.66
C LEU A 250 -6.73 -7.09 15.48
N THR A 251 -7.84 -7.49 16.11
CA THR A 251 -8.42 -8.82 15.95
C THR A 251 -8.89 -9.00 14.50
N LEU A 252 -8.35 -10.02 13.84
CA LEU A 252 -8.67 -10.36 12.45
C LEU A 252 -10.06 -11.03 12.35
N PRO A 253 -10.75 -10.91 11.20
CA PRO A 253 -11.99 -11.63 10.95
C PRO A 253 -11.82 -13.15 11.15
N THR A 254 -12.87 -13.80 11.65
CA THR A 254 -12.85 -15.26 11.83
C THR A 254 -12.63 -15.97 10.50
N GLY A 255 -11.64 -16.86 10.45
CA GLY A 255 -11.29 -17.59 9.22
C GLY A 255 -10.55 -16.76 8.16
N TYR A 256 -10.05 -15.57 8.51
CA TYR A 256 -9.38 -14.66 7.57
C TYR A 256 -8.31 -15.35 6.71
N ALA A 257 -7.43 -16.15 7.32
CA ALA A 257 -6.35 -16.84 6.59
C ALA A 257 -6.89 -17.81 5.53
N GLN A 258 -7.86 -18.65 5.91
CA GLN A 258 -8.45 -19.63 5.00
C GLN A 258 -9.26 -18.96 3.87
N LEU A 259 -9.94 -17.86 4.18
CA LEU A 259 -10.70 -17.08 3.20
C LEU A 259 -9.76 -16.40 2.20
N GLN A 260 -8.65 -15.84 2.66
CA GLN A 260 -7.65 -15.23 1.78
C GLN A 260 -7.09 -16.26 0.81
N ASP A 261 -6.65 -17.43 1.31
CA ASP A 261 -6.12 -18.51 0.47
C ASP A 261 -7.14 -18.98 -0.57
N SER A 262 -8.38 -19.22 -0.14
CA SER A 262 -9.45 -19.67 -1.02
C SER A 262 -9.77 -18.65 -2.10
N ASN A 263 -9.76 -17.36 -1.78
CA ASN A 263 -10.10 -16.29 -2.71
C ASN A 263 -8.96 -15.99 -3.69
N ILE A 264 -7.70 -16.14 -3.30
CA ILE A 264 -6.54 -16.01 -4.20
C ILE A 264 -6.55 -17.10 -5.29
N LEU A 265 -7.03 -18.30 -4.96
CA LEU A 265 -7.09 -19.45 -5.86
C LEU A 265 -8.37 -19.52 -6.70
N ARG A 266 -9.34 -18.63 -6.50
CA ARG A 266 -10.62 -18.66 -7.20
C ARG A 266 -10.54 -17.90 -8.53
N ASP A 267 -10.92 -18.60 -9.61
CA ASP A 267 -11.03 -18.00 -10.95
C ASP A 267 -12.26 -17.08 -11.11
N THR A 268 -13.32 -17.33 -10.33
CA THR A 268 -14.54 -16.51 -10.34
C THR A 268 -15.06 -16.29 -8.92
N LEU A 269 -15.06 -15.05 -8.45
CA LEU A 269 -15.67 -14.64 -7.18
C LEU A 269 -17.09 -14.13 -7.44
N SER A 270 -18.09 -14.81 -6.89
CA SER A 270 -19.42 -14.22 -6.69
C SER A 270 -19.30 -13.24 -5.52
N ILE A 271 -19.09 -11.97 -5.84
CA ILE A 271 -18.90 -10.92 -4.84
C ILE A 271 -20.28 -10.40 -4.42
N ASP A 272 -20.58 -10.53 -3.14
CA ASP A 272 -21.75 -9.95 -2.49
C ASP A 272 -21.34 -9.12 -1.27
N ASP A 273 -22.32 -8.49 -0.61
CA ASP A 273 -22.08 -7.66 0.57
C ASP A 273 -21.60 -8.49 1.80
N HIS A 274 -21.70 -9.82 1.75
CA HIS A 274 -21.23 -10.73 2.80
C HIS A 274 -19.81 -11.25 2.55
N THR A 275 -19.20 -10.90 1.41
CA THR A 275 -17.85 -11.30 1.05
C THR A 275 -16.83 -10.41 1.76
N LEU A 276 -16.11 -11.00 2.72
CA LEU A 276 -15.01 -10.32 3.42
C LEU A 276 -13.94 -9.81 2.45
N PRO A 277 -13.40 -8.59 2.62
CA PRO A 277 -12.38 -8.07 1.73
C PRO A 277 -11.05 -8.82 1.87
N LEU A 278 -10.33 -8.88 0.74
CA LEU A 278 -8.98 -9.41 0.64
C LEU A 278 -7.91 -8.41 1.08
N TYR A 279 -8.17 -7.11 0.84
CA TYR A 279 -7.21 -6.01 1.00
C TYR A 279 -6.02 -6.10 0.01
N PRO A 280 -5.33 -5.00 -0.33
CA PRO A 280 -4.16 -5.05 -1.21
C PRO A 280 -2.94 -5.71 -0.55
N PHE A 281 -2.90 -5.72 0.79
CA PHE A 281 -1.84 -6.31 1.58
C PHE A 281 -2.46 -7.22 2.63
N ASP A 282 -1.87 -8.40 2.84
CA ASP A 282 -2.29 -9.32 3.90
C ASP A 282 -2.19 -8.62 5.27
N LEU A 283 -3.28 -8.60 6.02
CA LEU A 283 -3.35 -7.91 7.31
C LEU A 283 -2.37 -8.50 8.34
N ARG A 284 -2.12 -9.82 8.29
CA ARG A 284 -1.12 -10.48 9.14
C ARG A 284 0.28 -9.98 8.83
N LEU A 285 0.59 -9.80 7.54
CA LEU A 285 1.86 -9.25 7.11
C LEU A 285 1.97 -7.76 7.47
N SER A 286 0.89 -6.99 7.39
CA SER A 286 0.84 -5.59 7.86
C SER A 286 1.12 -5.48 9.36
N GLN A 287 0.65 -6.42 10.18
CA GLN A 287 0.98 -6.49 11.61
C GLN A 287 2.48 -6.79 11.83
N ILE A 288 3.05 -7.75 11.10
CA ILE A 288 4.50 -8.04 11.14
C ILE A 288 5.32 -6.81 10.72
N LYS A 289 4.88 -6.07 9.68
CA LYS A 289 5.50 -4.80 9.26
C LYS A 289 5.48 -3.76 10.39
N SER A 290 4.36 -3.64 11.10
CA SER A 290 4.26 -2.73 12.25
C SER A 290 5.22 -3.14 13.38
N GLU A 291 5.30 -4.43 13.70
CA GLU A 291 6.23 -4.95 14.70
C GLU A 291 7.69 -4.70 14.28
N ALA A 292 8.03 -4.94 13.01
CA ALA A 292 9.35 -4.67 12.46
C ALA A 292 9.73 -3.19 12.62
N TYR A 293 8.81 -2.26 12.30
CA TYR A 293 9.05 -0.83 12.52
C TYR A 293 9.33 -0.53 14.00
N GLN A 294 8.47 -1.00 14.90
CA GLN A 294 8.60 -0.73 16.33
C GLN A 294 9.88 -1.33 16.91
N ALA A 295 10.23 -2.56 16.52
CA ALA A 295 11.35 -3.29 17.08
C ALA A 295 12.70 -2.86 16.50
N LEU A 296 12.76 -2.41 15.25
CA LEU A 296 14.02 -2.17 14.52
C LEU A 296 14.25 -0.69 14.17
N TYR A 297 13.20 0.09 13.92
CA TYR A 297 13.33 1.43 13.31
C TYR A 297 12.87 2.60 14.18
N SER A 298 11.99 2.35 15.14
CA SER A 298 11.46 3.37 16.05
C SER A 298 12.55 4.10 16.86
N ALA A 299 12.18 5.24 17.45
CA ALA A 299 13.08 5.98 18.32
C ALA A 299 13.52 5.16 19.54
N SER A 300 12.69 4.24 20.04
CA SER A 300 13.08 3.30 21.11
C SER A 300 14.00 2.20 20.60
N ALA A 301 13.79 1.70 19.39
CA ALA A 301 14.68 0.72 18.77
C ALA A 301 16.12 1.24 18.58
N ARG A 302 16.30 2.56 18.38
CA ARG A 302 17.63 3.17 18.31
C ARG A 302 18.45 3.08 19.60
N ARG A 303 17.80 2.84 20.74
CA ARG A 303 18.46 2.68 22.04
C ARG A 303 18.83 1.23 22.34
N LYS A 304 18.43 0.28 21.49
CA LYS A 304 18.76 -1.14 21.64
C LYS A 304 20.22 -1.39 21.33
N THR A 305 20.81 -2.32 22.08
CA THR A 305 22.13 -2.91 21.81
C THR A 305 22.09 -3.80 20.56
N ASN A 306 23.27 -4.12 20.00
CA ASN A 306 23.36 -5.01 18.84
C ASN A 306 22.74 -6.39 19.10
N THR A 307 22.91 -6.94 20.30
CA THR A 307 22.33 -8.23 20.69
C THR A 307 20.80 -8.18 20.77
N GLU A 308 20.23 -7.08 21.26
CA GLU A 308 18.78 -6.86 21.28
C GLU A 308 18.19 -6.67 19.87
N ILE A 309 18.92 -5.99 18.97
CA ILE A 309 18.53 -5.88 17.56
C ILE A 309 18.56 -7.26 16.89
N LEU A 310 19.64 -8.02 17.04
CA LEU A 310 19.73 -9.38 16.49
C LEU A 310 18.66 -10.30 17.06
N SER A 311 18.35 -10.20 18.36
CA SER A 311 17.23 -10.94 18.97
C SER A 311 15.88 -10.52 18.39
N SER A 312 15.68 -9.23 18.10
CA SER A 312 14.46 -8.74 17.45
C SER A 312 14.34 -9.27 16.02
N ILE A 313 15.44 -9.33 15.27
CA ILE A 313 15.50 -9.93 13.93
C ILE A 313 15.06 -11.39 13.97
N LEU A 314 15.62 -12.20 14.88
CA LEU A 314 15.26 -13.62 14.98
C LEU A 314 13.77 -13.84 15.28
N LYS A 315 13.17 -13.01 16.15
CA LYS A 315 11.72 -13.08 16.45
C LYS A 315 10.87 -12.72 15.22
N LEU A 316 11.28 -11.70 14.48
CA LEU A 316 10.59 -11.27 13.26
C LEU A 316 10.74 -12.30 12.15
N ASP A 317 11.90 -12.96 12.02
CA ASP A 317 12.11 -14.07 11.09
C ASP A 317 11.18 -15.25 11.41
N GLU A 318 11.05 -15.60 12.69
CA GLU A 318 10.12 -16.64 13.12
C GLU A 318 8.67 -16.26 12.77
N ALA A 319 8.23 -15.05 13.11
CA ALA A 319 6.88 -14.58 12.78
C ALA A 319 6.61 -14.56 11.27
N LEU A 320 7.58 -14.09 10.47
CA LEU A 320 7.48 -14.05 9.01
C LEU A 320 7.46 -15.47 8.42
N GLU A 321 8.25 -16.39 8.95
CA GLU A 321 8.27 -17.79 8.51
C GLU A 321 6.97 -18.50 8.88
N GLN A 322 6.41 -18.28 10.07
CA GLN A 322 5.10 -18.81 10.45
C GLN A 322 3.99 -18.29 9.52
N TRP A 323 4.01 -16.98 9.22
CA TRP A 323 3.10 -16.42 8.22
C TRP A 323 3.28 -17.09 6.86
N ARG A 324 4.52 -17.20 6.36
CA ARG A 324 4.82 -17.81 5.05
C ARG A 324 4.35 -19.26 4.97
N LEU A 325 4.58 -20.05 6.01
CA LEU A 325 4.16 -21.45 6.08
C LEU A 325 2.64 -21.62 6.21
N SER A 326 1.92 -20.60 6.69
CA SER A 326 0.46 -20.63 6.78
C SER A 326 -0.25 -20.48 5.43
N LEU A 327 0.44 -19.99 4.40
CA LEU A 327 -0.12 -19.77 3.06
C LEU A 327 -0.21 -21.06 2.25
N HIS A 328 -1.19 -21.15 1.34
CA HIS A 328 -1.31 -22.25 0.39
C HIS A 328 -0.02 -22.45 -0.44
N PRO A 329 0.42 -23.70 -0.69
CA PRO A 329 1.67 -23.99 -1.41
C PRO A 329 1.79 -23.36 -2.79
N ASP A 330 0.70 -23.18 -3.54
CA ASP A 330 0.73 -22.69 -4.93
C ASP A 330 1.24 -21.25 -5.09
N PHE A 331 0.94 -20.39 -4.11
CA PHE A 331 1.36 -18.98 -4.14
C PHE A 331 2.32 -18.62 -3.01
N ARG A 332 2.65 -19.55 -2.12
CA ARG A 332 3.63 -19.37 -1.04
C ARG A 332 4.97 -18.85 -1.60
N PRO A 333 5.48 -17.72 -1.08
CA PRO A 333 6.80 -17.23 -1.46
C PRO A 333 7.91 -18.21 -1.10
N THR A 334 8.91 -18.34 -1.98
CA THR A 334 10.14 -19.08 -1.73
C THR A 334 11.20 -18.15 -1.15
N LEU A 335 12.12 -18.70 -0.34
CA LEU A 335 13.25 -17.94 0.21
C LEU A 335 14.16 -17.35 -0.89
N TRP A 336 14.23 -18.06 -2.02
CA TRP A 336 14.97 -17.68 -3.21
C TRP A 336 14.10 -17.92 -4.46
N PHE A 337 14.10 -16.97 -5.39
CA PHE A 337 13.43 -17.09 -6.67
C PHE A 337 14.44 -16.97 -7.82
N SER A 338 14.34 -17.89 -8.79
CA SER A 338 14.98 -17.78 -10.09
C SER A 338 13.95 -18.02 -11.20
N PRO A 339 14.24 -17.67 -12.46
CA PRO A 339 13.29 -17.86 -13.57
C PRO A 339 12.86 -19.33 -13.77
N GLU A 340 13.68 -20.28 -13.30
CA GLU A 340 13.40 -21.72 -13.34
C GLU A 340 12.50 -22.20 -12.18
N THR A 341 12.25 -21.35 -11.19
CA THR A 341 11.36 -21.69 -10.07
C THR A 341 9.93 -21.89 -10.57
N PRO A 342 9.29 -23.04 -10.31
CA PRO A 342 7.91 -23.26 -10.72
C PRO A 342 6.96 -22.22 -10.10
N VAL A 343 6.13 -21.59 -10.93
CA VAL A 343 5.05 -20.70 -10.48
C VAL A 343 3.72 -21.30 -10.89
N SER A 344 2.95 -21.77 -9.91
CA SER A 344 1.65 -22.42 -10.10
C SER A 344 0.53 -21.40 -10.36
N ALA A 345 0.54 -20.30 -9.59
CA ALA A 345 -0.45 -19.22 -9.71
C ALA A 345 0.23 -17.85 -9.81
N MET A 346 -0.05 -17.10 -10.89
CA MET A 346 0.51 -15.77 -11.13
C MET A 346 -0.60 -14.81 -11.53
N ASN A 347 -1.14 -14.12 -10.53
CA ASN A 347 -2.07 -13.02 -10.69
C ASN A 347 -1.55 -11.80 -9.90
N THR A 348 -2.27 -10.69 -9.96
CA THR A 348 -1.86 -9.47 -9.26
C THR A 348 -1.74 -9.68 -7.74
N GLN A 349 -2.63 -10.44 -7.11
CA GLN A 349 -2.59 -10.72 -5.67
C GLN A 349 -1.39 -11.57 -5.26
N THR A 350 -1.12 -12.69 -5.96
CA THR A 350 0.05 -13.54 -5.64
C THR A 350 1.35 -12.78 -5.87
N THR A 351 1.37 -11.90 -6.87
CA THR A 351 2.51 -11.04 -7.18
C THR A 351 2.75 -10.01 -6.08
N MET A 352 1.72 -9.28 -5.66
CA MET A 352 1.82 -8.32 -4.56
C MET A 352 2.26 -9.01 -3.26
N LEU A 353 1.70 -10.18 -2.95
CA LEU A 353 2.05 -10.95 -1.76
C LEU A 353 3.53 -11.38 -1.77
N ARG A 354 4.03 -11.90 -2.89
CA ARG A 354 5.44 -12.31 -3.03
C ARG A 354 6.40 -11.13 -2.92
N LEU A 355 6.08 -10.00 -3.55
CA LEU A 355 6.87 -8.78 -3.46
C LEU A 355 6.87 -8.24 -2.03
N ALA A 356 5.73 -8.25 -1.35
CA ALA A 356 5.62 -7.83 0.04
C ALA A 356 6.45 -8.72 0.98
N TYR A 357 6.50 -10.04 0.74
CA TYR A 357 7.37 -10.95 1.48
C TYR A 357 8.84 -10.58 1.35
N TYR A 358 9.36 -10.45 0.11
CA TYR A 358 10.77 -10.09 -0.09
C TYR A 358 11.09 -8.70 0.48
N HIS A 359 10.14 -7.77 0.40
CA HIS A 359 10.29 -6.46 1.04
C HIS A 359 10.44 -6.59 2.57
N CYS A 360 9.61 -7.41 3.23
CA CYS A 360 9.74 -7.67 4.66
C CYS A 360 11.09 -8.31 5.02
N VAL A 361 11.56 -9.30 4.25
CA VAL A 361 12.90 -9.92 4.45
C VAL A 361 13.98 -8.84 4.36
N THR A 362 13.96 -8.02 3.31
CA THR A 362 14.92 -6.92 3.13
C THR A 362 14.90 -5.97 4.33
N ILE A 363 13.72 -5.53 4.76
CA ILE A 363 13.60 -4.61 5.90
C ILE A 363 14.15 -5.26 7.17
N ILE A 364 13.67 -6.44 7.56
CA ILE A 364 14.09 -7.09 8.81
C ILE A 364 15.62 -7.23 8.88
N HIS A 365 16.25 -7.70 7.81
CA HIS A 365 17.69 -7.94 7.80
C HIS A 365 18.53 -6.68 7.55
N GLN A 366 17.99 -5.64 6.92
CA GLN A 366 18.70 -4.36 6.76
C GLN A 366 18.97 -3.68 8.11
N ALA A 367 18.16 -3.94 9.13
CA ALA A 367 18.43 -3.43 10.48
C ALA A 367 19.78 -3.90 11.05
N SER A 368 20.32 -5.03 10.59
CA SER A 368 21.64 -5.56 11.01
C SER A 368 22.81 -4.66 10.60
N GLU A 369 22.64 -3.79 9.60
CA GLU A 369 23.68 -2.86 9.15
C GLU A 369 24.11 -1.89 10.25
N ARG A 370 23.22 -1.56 11.20
CA ARG A 370 23.55 -0.75 12.38
C ARG A 370 24.64 -1.41 13.23
N CYS A 371 24.66 -2.74 13.29
CA CYS A 371 25.61 -3.49 14.08
C CYS A 371 27.02 -3.50 13.47
N ARG A 372 27.14 -3.23 12.16
CA ARG A 372 28.42 -3.23 11.41
C ARG A 372 29.39 -2.15 11.90
N PHE A 373 28.87 -1.02 12.38
CA PHE A 373 29.71 0.13 12.78
C PHE A 373 30.29 0.03 14.19
N SER A 374 29.93 -1.00 14.96
CA SER A 374 30.36 -1.12 16.37
C SER A 374 31.30 -2.28 16.66
N GLN A 375 31.58 -3.17 15.70
CA GLN A 375 32.43 -4.34 15.93
C GLN A 375 33.44 -4.54 14.80
N GLU A 376 34.73 -4.32 15.11
CA GLU A 376 35.79 -4.79 14.23
C GLU A 376 36.07 -6.29 14.41
N HIS A 377 35.93 -6.91 15.59
CA HIS A 377 36.25 -8.35 15.76
C HIS A 377 35.46 -9.02 16.90
N GLY A 378 34.27 -9.57 16.62
CA GLY A 378 33.46 -10.31 17.62
C GLY A 378 32.53 -11.39 17.02
N PRO A 379 32.02 -12.34 17.83
CA PRO A 379 31.21 -13.49 17.38
C PRO A 379 29.84 -13.13 16.76
N GLY A 380 29.44 -11.85 16.75
CA GLY A 380 28.25 -11.36 16.05
C GLY A 380 28.42 -11.19 14.52
N HIS A 381 29.64 -11.36 14.00
CA HIS A 381 29.97 -11.11 12.60
C HIS A 381 29.27 -12.08 11.62
N ASP A 382 29.07 -13.34 12.01
CA ASP A 382 28.42 -14.34 11.15
C ASP A 382 26.92 -14.06 10.96
N GLY A 383 26.22 -13.61 12.01
CA GLY A 383 24.81 -13.21 11.91
C GLY A 383 24.59 -11.98 11.00
N ILE A 384 25.52 -11.02 11.05
CA ILE A 384 25.49 -9.83 10.17
C ILE A 384 25.75 -10.25 8.71
N ARG A 385 26.75 -11.11 8.45
CA ARG A 385 27.01 -11.64 7.10
C ARG A 385 25.83 -12.42 6.54
N SER A 386 25.18 -13.23 7.37
CA SER A 386 23.96 -13.96 6.99
C SER A 386 22.83 -12.98 6.60
N SER A 387 22.59 -11.95 7.42
CA SER A 387 21.56 -10.94 7.15
C SER A 387 21.83 -10.18 5.84
N ILE A 388 23.07 -9.80 5.57
CA ILE A 388 23.45 -9.18 4.28
C ILE A 388 23.16 -10.12 3.11
N SER A 389 23.50 -11.40 3.23
CA SER A 389 23.20 -12.39 2.20
C SER A 389 21.69 -12.52 1.95
N LEU A 390 20.88 -12.50 3.01
CA LEU A 390 19.43 -12.58 2.91
C LEU A 390 18.84 -11.35 2.22
N THR A 391 19.31 -10.15 2.56
CA THR A 391 18.91 -8.92 1.86
C THR A 391 19.25 -8.96 0.37
N ILE A 392 20.48 -9.35 0.01
CA ILE A 392 20.90 -9.48 -1.40
C ILE A 392 20.03 -10.50 -2.13
N ASN A 393 19.75 -11.64 -1.49
CA ASN A 393 18.94 -12.70 -2.07
C ASN A 393 17.48 -12.28 -2.29
N ALA A 394 16.89 -11.57 -1.33
CA ALA A 394 15.55 -11.00 -1.47
C ALA A 394 15.49 -9.96 -2.60
N SER A 395 16.50 -9.09 -2.73
CA SER A 395 16.57 -8.12 -3.84
C SER A 395 16.69 -8.81 -5.21
N ARG A 396 17.54 -9.83 -5.33
CA ARG A 396 17.67 -10.63 -6.57
C ARG A 396 16.38 -11.36 -6.91
N SER A 397 15.76 -11.98 -5.91
CA SER A 397 14.48 -12.68 -6.07
C SER A 397 13.37 -11.73 -6.51
N THR A 398 13.33 -10.52 -5.94
CA THR A 398 12.39 -9.47 -6.35
C THR A 398 12.56 -9.12 -7.83
N LEU A 399 13.79 -8.83 -8.28
CA LEU A 399 14.06 -8.47 -9.68
C LEU A 399 13.73 -9.62 -10.64
N SER A 400 14.17 -10.83 -10.33
CA SER A 400 13.92 -12.01 -11.15
C SER A 400 12.43 -12.36 -11.23
N TYR A 401 11.72 -12.24 -10.10
CA TYR A 401 10.28 -12.47 -10.06
C TYR A 401 9.52 -11.45 -10.89
N LEU A 402 9.87 -10.15 -10.80
CA LEU A 402 9.25 -9.11 -11.63
C LEU A 402 9.45 -9.35 -13.12
N GLN A 403 10.67 -9.74 -13.54
CA GLN A 403 10.94 -10.07 -14.94
C GLN A 403 10.06 -11.20 -15.44
N THR A 404 9.72 -12.15 -14.56
CA THR A 404 8.86 -13.30 -14.87
C THR A 404 7.37 -12.95 -14.83
N ALA A 405 6.95 -12.14 -13.86
CA ALA A 405 5.55 -11.79 -13.63
C ALA A 405 5.06 -10.68 -14.57
N LEU A 406 5.89 -9.67 -14.88
CA LEU A 406 5.46 -8.48 -15.62
C LEU A 406 4.80 -8.80 -16.97
N PRO A 407 5.29 -9.75 -17.79
CA PRO A 407 4.62 -10.10 -19.05
C PRO A 407 3.23 -10.70 -18.87
N VAL A 408 3.01 -11.45 -17.78
CA VAL A 408 1.76 -12.15 -17.49
C VAL A 408 0.73 -11.20 -16.88
N VAL A 409 1.17 -10.33 -15.97
CA VAL A 409 0.26 -9.44 -15.23
C VAL A 409 0.02 -8.11 -15.98
N LYS A 410 0.67 -7.88 -17.13
CA LYS A 410 0.51 -6.66 -17.96
C LYS A 410 -0.95 -6.39 -18.39
N GLY A 411 -1.78 -7.42 -18.48
CA GLY A 411 -3.22 -7.32 -18.81
C GLY A 411 -4.15 -7.33 -17.60
N GLU A 412 -3.68 -7.81 -16.45
CA GLU A 412 -4.40 -7.77 -15.18
C GLU A 412 -3.99 -6.50 -14.43
N CYS A 413 -4.34 -5.34 -14.99
CA CYS A 413 -4.16 -4.00 -14.41
C CYS A 413 -3.13 -3.96 -13.27
N PHE A 414 -1.84 -3.99 -13.61
CA PHE A 414 -0.78 -4.11 -12.62
C PHE A 414 -0.47 -2.75 -12.00
N TRP A 415 -1.06 -2.48 -10.82
CA TRP A 415 -0.95 -1.22 -10.08
C TRP A 415 0.44 -0.98 -9.46
#